data_AF-A0A524PEA2-F1
#
_entry.id   AF-A0A524PEA2-F1
#
_cell.length_a   1.000
_cell.length_b   1.000
_cell.length_c   1.000
_cell.angle_alpha   90.00
_cell.angle_beta   90.00
_cell.angle_gamma   90.00
#
_symmetry.space_group_name_H-M   'P 1'
#
loop_
_entity.id
_entity.type
_entity.pdbx_description
1 polymer ?
#
loop_
_entity_poly.entity_id
_entity_poly.type
_entity_poly.pdbx_seq_one_letter_code
_entity_poly.pdbx_strand_id
1 'polypeptide(L)'
;MTIRRHLVLGLFLTLAFVLAACGQGGSESSGDTVPTSQQGGDPTSAADAGLSISESNGFKAEALSYIRVQLSWSEDSGAQGYQIDAGVGDDVFFPLATLDSSATSYEHFLAPEAAAITYRLTAVGTNDVRTVTVTTPAAVPNPVFVQATMEVAEFGFSSQGPGGFDPSTFDPGTFDPSTMDLRAFLPEGFDPENMDLSQLMQPVSVSQETGPAGGEISVTGKNGVVYTLSIPAGAISEDVLFTLSPVANIEGIPFSGGFLGGVQIDPRGIEFDVPALLTFEIPQTEEPQPDTFNIAFGYGNVGEVNLGEEFYLEPILINEDGLSEVIGHGGKLASSSAQGLSTSRFVVKVKTTGSRGATRGTAREFRMVVESTPSSTEYIRFNERIAASQTLVANASLQLDLYNKLTNMRLRDKLGGAVNVSDLLIAQDMADSMDRVGELLFKETIDLLTEMSYRLLKARKPGCDTKEEAEIMVLGGRLVNPPRGGLDFKIALRDDFIKRYGEEGKQLLDEVDKALRRCTYEIQIGSQITRD
;
A
#
# COMPACT_ATOMS: atom_id res chain seq x y z
N MET A 1 -31.27 28.94 39.25
CA MET A 1 -31.24 29.60 40.58
C MET A 1 -31.77 28.59 41.60
N THR A 2 -31.03 28.28 42.68
CA THR A 2 -31.50 27.49 43.86
C THR A 2 -31.79 25.98 43.63
N ILE A 3 -31.45 25.00 44.49
CA ILE A 3 -30.25 24.73 45.32
C ILE A 3 -30.29 23.27 45.85
N ARG A 4 -29.17 22.50 45.77
CA ARG A 4 -28.83 21.31 46.62
C ARG A 4 -29.81 20.09 46.57
N ARG A 5 -29.64 18.89 47.19
CA ARG A 5 -28.66 18.17 48.09
C ARG A 5 -29.01 16.63 47.99
N HIS A 6 -28.29 15.58 48.42
CA HIS A 6 -26.93 15.29 48.96
C HIS A 6 -26.71 13.73 49.05
N LEU A 7 -25.44 13.27 49.13
CA LEU A 7 -24.97 11.97 49.69
C LEU A 7 -25.40 10.63 49.00
N VAL A 8 -24.82 9.43 49.23
CA VAL A 8 -23.41 8.93 49.42
C VAL A 8 -23.44 7.44 49.88
N LEU A 9 -22.37 6.68 49.60
CA LEU A 9 -22.10 5.27 50.01
C LEU A 9 -23.08 4.21 49.42
N GLY A 10 -22.68 2.99 49.04
CA GLY A 10 -21.33 2.40 48.90
C GLY A 10 -21.06 1.24 49.87
N LEU A 11 -20.91 0.01 49.34
CA LEU A 11 -20.24 -1.10 50.04
C LEU A 11 -19.76 -2.19 49.06
N PHE A 12 -18.63 -2.82 49.39
CA PHE A 12 -18.16 -4.08 48.79
C PHE A 12 -18.94 -5.27 49.36
N LEU A 13 -19.07 -6.37 48.59
CA LEU A 13 -18.79 -7.70 49.13
C LEU A 13 -18.34 -8.68 48.04
N THR A 14 -17.32 -9.48 48.35
CA THR A 14 -16.88 -10.64 47.57
C THR A 14 -17.19 -11.92 48.34
N LEU A 15 -17.61 -12.98 47.64
CA LEU A 15 -17.26 -14.36 48.02
C LEU A 15 -17.42 -15.31 46.83
N ALA A 16 -16.67 -16.41 46.86
CA ALA A 16 -16.73 -17.50 45.89
C ALA A 16 -17.29 -18.78 46.54
N PHE A 17 -17.49 -19.82 45.72
CA PHE A 17 -17.44 -21.28 45.97
C PHE A 17 -18.45 -21.99 45.00
N VAL A 18 -18.35 -23.24 44.54
CA VAL A 18 -17.25 -24.16 44.11
C VAL A 18 -17.85 -25.59 44.05
N LEU A 19 -17.64 -26.34 42.94
CA LEU A 19 -17.97 -27.78 42.73
C LEU A 19 -19.49 -28.17 42.78
N ALA A 20 -19.95 -29.35 42.28
CA ALA A 20 -19.52 -30.20 41.15
C ALA A 20 -20.54 -31.34 40.84
N ALA A 21 -20.51 -31.82 39.58
CA ALA A 21 -20.69 -33.21 39.10
C ALA A 21 -22.01 -34.02 39.28
N CYS A 22 -22.35 -34.77 38.21
CA CYS A 22 -23.25 -35.95 38.13
C CYS A 22 -24.77 -35.75 38.40
N GLY A 23 -25.70 -36.53 37.81
CA GLY A 23 -25.54 -37.49 36.71
C GLY A 23 -26.77 -38.38 36.42
N GLN A 24 -27.20 -38.40 35.14
CA GLN A 24 -27.61 -39.57 34.33
C GLN A 24 -28.93 -40.36 34.61
N GLY A 25 -29.74 -40.53 33.54
CA GLY A 25 -30.88 -41.48 33.40
C GLY A 25 -32.27 -40.88 33.69
N GLY A 26 -33.36 -41.29 33.04
CA GLY A 26 -33.57 -42.21 31.90
C GLY A 26 -35.05 -42.65 31.77
N SER A 27 -35.48 -43.10 30.57
CA SER A 27 -36.83 -43.63 30.22
C SER A 27 -38.03 -42.62 30.24
N GLU A 28 -39.15 -42.78 29.51
CA GLU A 28 -39.42 -43.35 28.17
C GLU A 28 -40.82 -42.98 27.62
N SER A 29 -40.96 -43.05 26.28
CA SER A 29 -42.18 -43.34 25.49
C SER A 29 -43.09 -42.20 24.95
N SER A 30 -43.51 -42.42 23.69
CA SER A 30 -44.79 -42.03 23.02
C SER A 30 -45.23 -40.56 23.00
N GLY A 31 -45.39 -39.87 21.86
CA GLY A 31 -45.03 -40.15 20.46
C GLY A 31 -46.11 -39.68 19.46
N ASP A 32 -45.72 -38.98 18.38
CA ASP A 32 -46.45 -38.93 17.10
C ASP A 32 -45.62 -38.31 15.94
N THR A 33 -46.10 -38.48 14.69
CA THR A 33 -45.45 -38.26 13.37
C THR A 33 -44.93 -36.83 13.06
N VAL A 34 -43.64 -36.60 12.69
CA VAL A 34 -42.98 -36.66 11.34
C VAL A 34 -43.26 -35.43 10.41
N PRO A 35 -42.29 -34.86 9.62
CA PRO A 35 -40.87 -35.19 9.41
C PRO A 35 -39.83 -34.03 9.60
N THR A 36 -38.60 -34.43 9.94
CA THR A 36 -37.29 -33.93 9.46
C THR A 36 -37.02 -32.43 9.19
N SER A 37 -36.22 -31.83 10.08
CA SER A 37 -35.07 -30.98 9.71
C SER A 37 -33.90 -31.32 10.65
N GLN A 38 -32.66 -31.42 10.14
CA GLN A 38 -31.51 -31.83 10.97
C GLN A 38 -31.01 -30.69 11.89
N GLN A 39 -30.49 -31.10 13.05
CA GLN A 39 -29.89 -30.23 14.07
C GLN A 39 -28.40 -30.58 14.22
N GLY A 40 -27.57 -29.56 14.46
CA GLY A 40 -26.24 -29.74 15.06
C GLY A 40 -25.07 -29.84 14.08
N GLY A 41 -24.48 -28.69 13.77
CA GLY A 41 -23.06 -28.57 13.43
C GLY A 41 -22.39 -27.72 14.51
N ASP A 42 -21.27 -28.19 15.06
CA ASP A 42 -20.56 -27.55 16.18
C ASP A 42 -19.89 -26.24 15.72
N PRO A 43 -19.92 -25.12 16.50
CA PRO A 43 -19.20 -23.88 16.16
C PRO A 43 -17.68 -23.99 16.36
N THR A 44 -17.10 -25.16 16.11
CA THR A 44 -15.69 -25.51 16.40
C THR A 44 -14.97 -25.94 15.11
N SER A 45 -15.02 -25.09 14.06
CA SER A 45 -14.19 -25.24 12.86
C SER A 45 -14.04 -23.92 12.08
N ALA A 46 -13.10 -23.08 12.51
CA ALA A 46 -12.79 -21.80 11.85
C ALA A 46 -11.36 -21.28 12.08
N ALA A 47 -10.45 -22.09 12.64
CA ALA A 47 -9.19 -21.60 13.23
C ALA A 47 -7.93 -22.45 12.93
N ASP A 48 -8.02 -23.48 12.08
CA ASP A 48 -6.96 -24.49 11.90
C ASP A 48 -6.65 -24.80 10.41
N ALA A 49 -7.05 -23.90 9.51
CA ALA A 49 -6.80 -23.99 8.07
C ALA A 49 -5.92 -22.81 7.63
N GLY A 50 -4.60 -22.97 7.76
CA GLY A 50 -3.64 -21.90 7.49
C GLY A 50 -2.30 -22.39 6.95
N LEU A 51 -1.49 -23.01 7.81
CA LEU A 51 -0.13 -23.42 7.46
C LEU A 51 -0.11 -24.83 6.88
N SER A 52 0.55 -25.02 5.73
CA SER A 52 0.68 -26.33 5.08
C SER A 52 2.13 -26.78 5.00
N ILE A 53 2.33 -28.09 5.15
CA ILE A 53 3.63 -28.76 5.12
C ILE A 53 3.56 -29.88 4.09
N SER A 54 4.62 -30.06 3.32
CA SER A 54 4.73 -31.14 2.32
C SER A 54 6.18 -31.56 2.13
N GLU A 55 6.39 -32.84 1.86
CA GLU A 55 7.72 -33.42 1.66
C GLU A 55 7.68 -34.46 0.54
N SER A 56 8.71 -34.46 -0.30
CA SER A 56 8.84 -35.33 -1.47
C SER A 56 10.31 -35.67 -1.67
N ASN A 57 10.67 -36.96 -1.62
CA ASN A 57 12.05 -37.45 -1.78
C ASN A 57 13.11 -36.74 -0.90
N GLY A 58 12.76 -36.33 0.33
CA GLY A 58 13.66 -35.61 1.23
C GLY A 58 13.83 -34.11 0.92
N PHE A 59 13.05 -33.57 -0.02
CA PHE A 59 12.87 -32.14 -0.22
C PHE A 59 11.53 -31.72 0.40
N LYS A 60 11.59 -30.86 1.41
CA LYS A 60 10.46 -30.37 2.20
C LYS A 60 10.18 -28.90 1.89
N ALA A 61 8.90 -28.54 1.87
CA ALA A 61 8.40 -27.18 1.89
C ALA A 61 7.35 -27.00 3.01
N GLU A 62 7.38 -25.84 3.68
CA GLU A 62 6.50 -25.49 4.79
C GLU A 62 6.07 -24.03 4.65
N ALA A 63 4.79 -23.78 4.40
CA ALA A 63 4.22 -22.44 4.39
C ALA A 63 4.13 -21.94 5.83
N LEU A 64 4.96 -20.96 6.17
CA LEU A 64 5.05 -20.34 7.51
C LEU A 64 4.14 -19.11 7.65
N SER A 65 3.68 -18.54 6.54
CA SER A 65 2.67 -17.49 6.46
C SER A 65 2.08 -17.44 5.04
N TYR A 66 1.20 -16.46 4.80
CA TYR A 66 0.59 -16.24 3.48
C TYR A 66 1.59 -15.81 2.39
N ILE A 67 2.79 -15.32 2.76
CA ILE A 67 3.86 -14.90 1.82
C ILE A 67 5.25 -15.49 2.11
N ARG A 68 5.38 -16.42 3.07
CA ARG A 68 6.67 -17.02 3.45
C ARG A 68 6.60 -18.55 3.44
N VAL A 69 7.46 -19.17 2.65
CA VAL A 69 7.64 -20.62 2.60
C VAL A 69 9.09 -20.97 2.95
N GLN A 70 9.29 -21.84 3.92
CA GLN A 70 10.59 -22.43 4.24
C GLN A 70 10.78 -23.73 3.45
N LEU A 71 11.87 -23.82 2.71
CA LEU A 71 12.35 -25.04 2.05
C LEU A 71 13.50 -25.66 2.85
N SER A 72 13.61 -26.98 2.85
CA SER A 72 14.76 -27.71 3.42
C SER A 72 14.99 -29.05 2.73
N TRP A 73 16.26 -29.48 2.63
CA TRP A 73 16.67 -30.74 2.01
C TRP A 73 17.94 -31.30 2.67
N SER A 74 18.26 -32.56 2.34
CA SER A 74 19.55 -33.18 2.69
C SER A 74 20.62 -32.85 1.64
N GLU A 75 21.87 -32.67 2.06
CA GLU A 75 23.00 -32.37 1.17
C GLU A 75 23.28 -33.53 0.19
N ASP A 76 23.42 -33.20 -1.10
CA ASP A 76 23.61 -34.19 -2.17
C ASP A 76 25.10 -34.41 -2.48
N SER A 77 25.55 -35.66 -2.32
CA SER A 77 26.96 -36.01 -2.49
C SER A 77 27.48 -35.73 -3.91
N GLY A 78 28.31 -34.70 -4.04
CA GLY A 78 28.88 -34.27 -5.33
C GLY A 78 28.14 -33.13 -6.02
N ALA A 79 27.09 -32.56 -5.41
CA ALA A 79 26.52 -31.30 -5.86
C ALA A 79 27.54 -30.16 -5.76
N GLN A 80 27.54 -29.29 -6.77
CA GLN A 80 28.38 -28.09 -6.86
C GLN A 80 27.65 -26.83 -6.37
N GLY A 81 26.36 -26.99 -6.05
CA GLY A 81 25.40 -25.94 -5.69
C GLY A 81 23.98 -26.44 -5.93
N TYR A 82 23.00 -25.61 -5.60
CA TYR A 82 21.59 -25.91 -5.82
C TYR A 82 20.91 -24.77 -6.58
N GLN A 83 20.07 -25.11 -7.54
CA GLN A 83 19.13 -24.15 -8.13
C GLN A 83 17.74 -24.43 -7.55
N ILE A 84 17.13 -23.38 -7.00
CA ILE A 84 15.73 -23.36 -6.54
C ILE A 84 14.90 -22.64 -7.59
N ASP A 85 13.94 -23.34 -8.18
CA ASP A 85 12.89 -22.74 -9.00
C ASP A 85 11.52 -22.90 -8.32
N ALA A 86 10.56 -22.05 -8.70
CA ALA A 86 9.14 -22.22 -8.33
C ALA A 86 8.20 -21.96 -9.52
N GLY A 87 7.07 -22.66 -9.54
CA GLY A 87 6.00 -22.52 -10.53
C GLY A 87 4.62 -22.66 -9.87
N VAL A 88 3.59 -22.11 -10.52
CA VAL A 88 2.19 -22.21 -10.06
C VAL A 88 1.32 -22.62 -11.25
N GLY A 89 0.87 -23.88 -11.26
CA GLY A 89 0.11 -24.45 -12.39
C GLY A 89 1.01 -25.09 -13.46
N ASP A 90 0.77 -24.74 -14.73
CA ASP A 90 1.24 -25.46 -15.93
C ASP A 90 2.77 -25.31 -16.20
N ASP A 91 3.59 -26.14 -15.54
CA ASP A 91 5.02 -26.46 -15.85
C ASP A 91 6.04 -25.28 -16.01
N VAL A 92 5.65 -24.02 -15.92
CA VAL A 92 6.56 -22.86 -15.99
C VAL A 92 7.21 -22.63 -14.62
N PHE A 93 8.53 -22.68 -14.59
CA PHE A 93 9.36 -22.51 -13.39
C PHE A 93 10.24 -21.27 -13.51
N PHE A 94 10.21 -20.42 -12.49
CA PHE A 94 11.02 -19.21 -12.35
C PHE A 94 12.16 -19.46 -11.35
N PRO A 95 13.42 -19.13 -11.68
CA PRO A 95 14.54 -19.31 -10.76
C PRO A 95 14.44 -18.31 -9.61
N LEU A 96 14.29 -18.82 -8.39
CA LEU A 96 14.25 -18.03 -7.16
C LEU A 96 15.66 -17.77 -6.62
N ALA A 97 16.54 -18.79 -6.67
CA ALA A 97 17.91 -18.67 -6.17
C ALA A 97 18.86 -19.70 -6.79
N THR A 98 20.14 -19.34 -6.83
CA THR A 98 21.27 -20.28 -6.96
C THR A 98 22.08 -20.21 -5.68
N LEU A 99 22.34 -21.37 -5.07
CA LEU A 99 22.95 -21.53 -3.76
C LEU A 99 24.23 -22.37 -3.88
N ASP A 100 25.16 -22.22 -2.93
CA ASP A 100 26.36 -23.06 -2.85
C ASP A 100 26.03 -24.50 -2.39
N SER A 101 27.01 -25.41 -2.47
CA SER A 101 26.83 -26.83 -2.19
C SER A 101 26.52 -27.17 -0.73
N SER A 102 26.78 -26.27 0.22
CA SER A 102 26.50 -26.48 1.65
C SER A 102 25.09 -26.03 2.07
N ALA A 103 24.36 -25.34 1.19
CA ALA A 103 22.99 -24.93 1.46
C ALA A 103 22.06 -26.14 1.59
N THR A 104 21.34 -26.23 2.70
CA THR A 104 20.35 -27.28 3.01
C THR A 104 18.96 -26.70 3.30
N SER A 105 18.80 -25.38 3.14
CA SER A 105 17.53 -24.66 3.30
C SER A 105 17.49 -23.39 2.47
N TYR A 106 16.28 -22.92 2.18
CA TYR A 106 16.02 -21.64 1.50
C TYR A 106 14.67 -21.09 1.94
N GLU A 107 14.58 -19.78 2.19
CA GLU A 107 13.33 -19.10 2.51
C GLU A 107 12.82 -18.36 1.27
N HIS A 108 11.68 -18.78 0.73
CA HIS A 108 10.95 -17.99 -0.27
C HIS A 108 10.02 -17.01 0.45
N PHE A 109 10.49 -15.78 0.62
CA PHE A 109 9.69 -14.63 1.03
C PHE A 109 9.05 -13.94 -0.18
N LEU A 110 7.95 -13.20 0.03
CA LEU A 110 7.06 -12.65 -1.02
C LEU A 110 6.40 -13.73 -1.91
N ALA A 111 6.31 -14.96 -1.44
CA ALA A 111 5.58 -16.04 -2.11
C ALA A 111 4.11 -15.61 -2.40
N PRO A 112 3.48 -16.06 -3.51
CA PRO A 112 2.10 -15.70 -3.81
C PRO A 112 1.11 -16.15 -2.73
N GLU A 113 0.13 -15.31 -2.41
CA GLU A 113 -0.93 -15.65 -1.44
C GLU A 113 -2.00 -16.56 -2.05
N ALA A 114 -2.63 -17.39 -1.20
CA ALA A 114 -3.68 -18.36 -1.57
C ALA A 114 -3.33 -19.31 -2.73
N ALA A 115 -2.05 -19.68 -2.88
CA ALA A 115 -1.51 -20.32 -4.07
C ALA A 115 -0.90 -21.71 -3.78
N ALA A 116 -1.16 -22.67 -4.67
CA ALA A 116 -0.44 -23.94 -4.71
C ALA A 116 0.86 -23.76 -5.51
N ILE A 117 1.99 -23.69 -4.82
CA ILE A 117 3.32 -23.43 -5.39
C ILE A 117 4.09 -24.74 -5.46
N THR A 118 4.50 -25.13 -6.67
CA THR A 118 5.42 -26.25 -6.88
C THR A 118 6.85 -25.72 -6.94
N TYR A 119 7.68 -26.16 -6.00
CA TYR A 119 9.11 -25.87 -5.98
C TYR A 119 9.89 -27.00 -6.67
N ARG A 120 11.00 -26.64 -7.31
CA ARG A 120 11.98 -27.55 -7.89
C ARG A 120 13.37 -27.25 -7.34
N LEU A 121 13.99 -28.27 -6.75
CA LEU A 121 15.37 -28.29 -6.31
C LEU A 121 16.18 -29.08 -7.33
N THR A 122 17.18 -28.44 -7.95
CA THR A 122 18.12 -29.08 -8.89
C THR A 122 19.52 -29.08 -8.29
N ALA A 123 20.10 -30.25 -8.07
CA ALA A 123 21.44 -30.39 -7.50
C ALA A 123 22.50 -30.27 -8.62
N VAL A 124 23.10 -29.08 -8.74
CA VAL A 124 23.95 -28.68 -9.87
C VAL A 124 25.20 -29.55 -9.97
N GLY A 125 25.51 -30.03 -11.17
CA GLY A 125 26.60 -30.99 -11.40
C GLY A 125 26.21 -32.45 -11.18
N THR A 126 24.99 -32.72 -10.71
CA THR A 126 24.39 -34.07 -10.64
C THR A 126 23.24 -34.21 -11.64
N ASN A 127 22.49 -35.31 -11.58
CA ASN A 127 21.21 -35.48 -12.28
C ASN A 127 19.99 -35.49 -11.33
N ASP A 128 20.16 -35.17 -10.04
CA ASP A 128 19.02 -35.17 -9.11
C ASP A 128 18.19 -33.88 -9.22
N VAL A 129 16.87 -34.08 -9.31
CA VAL A 129 15.85 -33.04 -9.45
C VAL A 129 14.66 -33.46 -8.60
N ARG A 130 14.43 -32.73 -7.52
CA ARG A 130 13.35 -32.99 -6.55
C ARG A 130 12.28 -31.92 -6.66
N THR A 131 11.01 -32.31 -6.58
CA THR A 131 9.87 -31.38 -6.63
C THR A 131 8.93 -31.61 -5.46
N VAL A 132 8.40 -30.52 -4.90
CA VAL A 132 7.43 -30.54 -3.80
C VAL A 132 6.42 -29.40 -4.03
N THR A 133 5.14 -29.67 -3.81
CA THR A 133 4.08 -28.67 -3.89
C THR A 133 3.58 -28.35 -2.50
N VAL A 134 3.38 -27.07 -2.20
CA VAL A 134 2.87 -26.56 -0.92
C VAL A 134 1.87 -25.43 -1.18
N THR A 135 0.90 -25.24 -0.29
CA THR A 135 -0.16 -24.23 -0.47
C THR A 135 0.00 -23.12 0.56
N THR A 136 0.17 -21.88 0.12
CA THR A 136 0.09 -20.70 0.99
C THR A 136 -1.37 -20.41 1.37
N PRO A 137 -1.65 -19.97 2.61
CA PRO A 137 -2.97 -19.44 2.95
C PRO A 137 -3.24 -18.11 2.23
N ALA A 138 -4.50 -17.68 2.25
CA ALA A 138 -4.84 -16.29 1.94
C ALA A 138 -4.33 -15.35 3.05
N ALA A 139 -4.17 -14.06 2.72
CA ALA A 139 -3.96 -13.04 3.74
C ALA A 139 -5.17 -12.98 4.70
N VAL A 140 -4.90 -12.86 6.00
CA VAL A 140 -5.90 -12.48 7.01
C VAL A 140 -5.58 -11.05 7.41
N PRO A 141 -6.37 -10.03 6.98
CA PRO A 141 -6.05 -8.64 7.22
C PRO A 141 -5.85 -8.29 8.70
N ASN A 142 -4.77 -7.56 8.97
CA ASN A 142 -4.39 -7.10 10.31
C ASN A 142 -3.60 -5.77 10.23
N PRO A 143 -4.12 -4.72 9.57
CA PRO A 143 -3.36 -3.50 9.32
C PRO A 143 -2.89 -2.79 10.60
N VAL A 144 -1.75 -2.10 10.49
CA VAL A 144 -1.32 -1.10 11.49
C VAL A 144 -2.21 0.14 11.36
N PHE A 145 -2.50 0.80 12.47
CA PHE A 145 -3.13 2.14 12.48
C PHE A 145 -2.16 3.14 13.12
N VAL A 146 -2.03 4.33 12.54
CA VAL A 146 -1.07 5.36 13.00
C VAL A 146 -1.73 6.72 13.19
N GLN A 147 -1.28 7.48 14.19
CA GLN A 147 -1.88 8.78 14.53
C GLN A 147 -0.94 9.92 14.19
N ALA A 148 -1.39 10.81 13.29
CA ALA A 148 -0.58 11.90 12.76
C ALA A 148 -0.88 13.24 13.44
N THR A 149 0.20 13.96 13.80
CA THR A 149 0.13 15.32 14.33
C THR A 149 0.57 16.30 13.24
N MET A 150 -0.35 17.16 12.81
CA MET A 150 -0.07 18.20 11.81
C MET A 150 0.93 19.24 12.34
N GLU A 151 1.77 19.77 11.46
CA GLU A 151 2.68 20.86 11.82
C GLU A 151 1.92 22.19 11.91
N VAL A 152 1.82 22.80 13.10
CA VAL A 152 1.14 24.10 13.28
C VAL A 152 2.08 25.29 13.12
N ALA A 153 1.58 26.41 12.61
CA ALA A 153 2.34 27.65 12.53
C ALA A 153 2.70 28.15 13.96
N GLU A 154 3.98 28.44 14.22
CA GLU A 154 4.43 28.93 15.51
C GLU A 154 4.34 30.46 15.58
N PHE A 155 3.65 30.97 16.60
CA PHE A 155 3.72 32.39 16.97
C PHE A 155 5.06 32.66 17.64
N GLY A 156 6.05 33.02 16.83
CA GLY A 156 7.37 33.43 17.28
C GLY A 156 7.31 34.71 18.11
N PHE A 157 7.30 34.56 19.44
CA PHE A 157 7.63 35.64 20.37
C PHE A 157 9.09 36.06 20.14
N SER A 158 9.29 37.05 19.29
CA SER A 158 10.61 37.59 18.97
C SER A 158 11.25 38.20 20.22
N SER A 159 12.24 37.50 20.77
CA SER A 159 13.17 38.07 21.76
C SER A 159 14.10 39.15 21.17
N GLN A 160 13.94 39.47 19.88
CA GLN A 160 14.61 40.56 19.17
C GLN A 160 13.74 41.81 19.01
N GLY A 161 12.70 41.97 19.84
CA GLY A 161 12.19 43.30 20.18
C GLY A 161 13.28 44.20 20.81
N PRO A 162 13.08 45.52 20.91
CA PRO A 162 14.11 46.47 21.39
C PRO A 162 14.40 46.38 22.90
N GLY A 163 14.94 45.25 23.35
CA GLY A 163 15.14 44.90 24.76
C GLY A 163 15.03 43.40 24.96
N GLY A 164 16.04 42.64 24.51
CA GLY A 164 16.04 41.18 24.64
C GLY A 164 15.98 40.74 26.11
N PHE A 165 14.92 40.00 26.46
CA PHE A 165 14.72 39.48 27.81
C PHE A 165 15.63 38.28 28.07
N ASP A 166 16.62 38.45 28.95
CA ASP A 166 17.47 37.35 29.41
C ASP A 166 16.85 36.72 30.69
N PRO A 167 16.26 35.51 30.61
CA PRO A 167 15.61 34.87 31.75
C PRO A 167 16.59 34.48 32.87
N SER A 168 17.91 34.46 32.62
CA SER A 168 18.92 34.22 33.67
C SER A 168 19.15 35.45 34.57
N THR A 169 18.67 36.62 34.16
CA THR A 169 18.80 37.90 34.90
C THR A 169 17.54 38.32 35.65
N PHE A 170 16.44 37.56 35.53
CA PHE A 170 15.15 37.90 36.10
C PHE A 170 15.07 37.59 37.60
N ASP A 171 15.02 38.63 38.44
CA ASP A 171 14.74 38.50 39.88
C ASP A 171 13.23 38.69 40.16
N PRO A 172 12.48 37.62 40.50
CA PRO A 172 11.06 37.72 40.83
C PRO A 172 10.80 38.50 42.14
N GLY A 173 11.83 38.76 42.97
CA GLY A 173 11.71 39.58 44.18
C GLY A 173 11.61 41.09 43.92
N THR A 174 11.95 41.55 42.71
CA THR A 174 11.92 42.97 42.31
C THR A 174 10.95 43.25 41.16
N PHE A 175 10.21 42.25 40.67
CA PHE A 175 9.25 42.39 39.59
C PHE A 175 7.96 43.10 40.04
N ASP A 176 7.71 44.32 39.53
CA ASP A 176 6.44 45.03 39.68
C ASP A 176 5.56 44.83 38.42
N PRO A 177 4.52 43.97 38.46
CA PRO A 177 3.66 43.71 37.31
C PRO A 177 2.83 44.92 36.87
N SER A 178 2.72 45.98 37.67
CA SER A 178 2.05 47.22 37.27
C SER A 178 2.90 48.12 36.35
N THR A 179 4.19 47.78 36.18
CA THR A 179 5.12 48.49 35.28
C THR A 179 5.31 47.83 33.92
N MET A 180 4.77 46.62 33.72
CA MET A 180 4.90 45.87 32.48
C MET A 180 3.89 46.37 31.43
N ASP A 181 4.34 47.13 30.43
CA ASP A 181 3.51 47.41 29.25
C ASP A 181 3.45 46.17 28.35
N LEU A 182 2.35 45.41 28.51
CA LEU A 182 2.06 44.24 27.69
C LEU A 182 1.99 44.57 26.19
N ARG A 183 1.80 45.83 25.79
CA ARG A 183 1.83 46.23 24.37
C ARG A 183 3.23 46.19 23.75
N ALA A 184 4.29 46.30 24.55
CA ALA A 184 5.67 46.23 24.06
C ALA A 184 6.08 44.81 23.61
N PHE A 185 5.27 43.79 23.94
CA PHE A 185 5.47 42.39 23.55
C PHE A 185 4.56 41.97 22.37
N LEU A 186 3.82 42.90 21.79
CA LEU A 186 2.94 42.67 20.65
C LEU A 186 3.68 43.09 19.36
N PRO A 187 3.61 42.31 18.26
CA PRO A 187 4.26 42.68 17.01
C PRO A 187 3.65 43.97 16.42
N GLU A 188 4.44 44.73 15.65
CA GLU A 188 3.93 45.95 15.00
C GLU A 188 2.74 45.61 14.07
N GLY A 189 1.61 46.28 14.29
CA GLY A 189 0.34 46.00 13.58
C GLY A 189 -0.62 45.06 14.31
N PHE A 190 -0.29 44.56 15.51
CA PHE A 190 -1.19 43.73 16.31
C PHE A 190 -2.45 44.49 16.77
N ASP A 191 -3.62 44.04 16.30
CA ASP A 191 -4.93 44.53 16.74
C ASP A 191 -5.61 43.50 17.66
N PRO A 192 -5.75 43.78 18.98
CA PRO A 192 -6.41 42.87 19.91
C PRO A 192 -7.92 42.75 19.69
N GLU A 193 -8.57 43.68 18.97
CA GLU A 193 -10.02 43.66 18.71
C GLU A 193 -10.37 42.87 17.43
N ASN A 194 -9.40 42.59 16.56
CA ASN A 194 -9.53 41.75 15.36
C ASN A 194 -8.67 40.46 15.38
N MET A 195 -8.20 40.03 16.56
CA MET A 195 -7.52 38.73 16.69
C MET A 195 -8.47 37.56 16.42
N ASP A 196 -8.38 36.96 15.24
CA ASP A 196 -8.92 35.63 14.99
C ASP A 196 -8.01 34.57 15.64
N LEU A 197 -8.40 34.14 16.85
CA LEU A 197 -7.68 33.11 17.60
C LEU A 197 -7.61 31.76 16.87
N SER A 198 -8.42 31.51 15.84
CA SER A 198 -8.34 30.30 15.03
C SER A 198 -7.07 30.25 14.16
N GLN A 199 -6.51 31.41 13.79
CA GLN A 199 -5.25 31.48 13.02
C GLN A 199 -4.02 31.11 13.85
N LEU A 200 -4.11 31.13 15.19
CA LEU A 200 -3.01 30.76 16.10
C LEU A 200 -2.71 29.25 16.13
N MET A 201 -3.53 28.43 15.47
CA MET A 201 -3.42 26.96 15.47
C MET A 201 -3.55 26.33 14.08
N GLN A 202 -3.49 27.13 13.01
CA GLN A 202 -3.58 26.59 11.64
C GLN A 202 -2.33 25.78 11.27
N PRO A 203 -2.49 24.70 10.48
CA PRO A 203 -1.35 23.95 9.98
C PRO A 203 -0.51 24.82 9.04
N VAL A 204 0.81 24.68 9.10
CA VAL A 204 1.70 25.08 8.01
C VAL A 204 1.18 24.42 6.75
N SER A 205 0.88 25.21 5.73
CA SER A 205 0.19 24.72 4.54
C SER A 205 0.36 25.65 3.35
N VAL A 206 0.27 25.07 2.15
CA VAL A 206 0.24 25.80 0.88
C VAL A 206 -0.96 25.29 0.08
N SER A 207 -1.88 26.20 -0.26
CA SER A 207 -3.05 25.92 -1.09
C SER A 207 -2.88 26.52 -2.48
N GLN A 208 -3.23 25.75 -3.52
CA GLN A 208 -3.14 26.18 -4.91
C GLN A 208 -4.25 25.55 -5.76
N GLU A 209 -5.01 26.40 -6.43
CA GLU A 209 -6.00 25.99 -7.43
C GLU A 209 -5.25 25.46 -8.67
N THR A 210 -5.53 24.21 -9.03
CA THR A 210 -4.90 23.52 -10.17
C THR A 210 -5.98 22.89 -11.03
N GLY A 211 -5.89 23.10 -12.34
CA GLY A 211 -6.87 22.65 -13.33
C GLY A 211 -6.37 21.57 -14.29
N PRO A 212 -7.12 21.26 -15.35
CA PRO A 212 -6.78 20.23 -16.35
C PRO A 212 -5.46 20.46 -17.09
N ALA A 213 -4.88 21.66 -17.02
CA ALA A 213 -3.54 21.96 -17.51
C ALA A 213 -2.41 21.29 -16.69
N GLY A 214 -2.73 20.79 -15.50
CA GLY A 214 -1.74 20.36 -14.50
C GLY A 214 -1.10 21.55 -13.78
N GLY A 215 -0.14 21.25 -12.90
CA GLY A 215 0.58 22.24 -12.11
C GLY A 215 1.49 21.58 -11.07
N GLU A 216 2.33 22.38 -10.43
CA GLU A 216 3.17 21.93 -9.32
C GLU A 216 2.88 22.76 -8.07
N ILE A 217 2.85 22.10 -6.92
CA ILE A 217 2.59 22.68 -5.60
C ILE A 217 3.70 22.21 -4.68
N SER A 218 4.31 23.10 -3.90
CA SER A 218 5.43 22.76 -3.02
C SER A 218 5.27 23.41 -1.65
N VAL A 219 5.65 22.67 -0.60
CA VAL A 219 5.69 23.14 0.79
C VAL A 219 6.90 22.55 1.52
N THR A 220 7.51 23.32 2.41
CA THR A 220 8.63 22.88 3.25
C THR A 220 8.16 22.78 4.70
N GLY A 221 8.40 21.63 5.36
CA GLY A 221 8.14 21.48 6.80
C GLY A 221 9.28 22.03 7.67
N LYS A 222 9.03 22.22 8.97
CA LYS A 222 10.06 22.58 9.97
C LYS A 222 11.23 21.59 10.05
N ASN A 223 11.00 20.33 9.67
CA ASN A 223 12.06 19.32 9.52
C ASN A 223 12.99 19.59 8.32
N GLY A 224 12.74 20.63 7.53
CA GLY A 224 13.52 20.99 6.34
C GLY A 224 13.22 20.14 5.11
N VAL A 225 12.32 19.16 5.21
CA VAL A 225 11.90 18.34 4.07
C VAL A 225 11.00 19.18 3.17
N VAL A 226 11.32 19.21 1.88
CA VAL A 226 10.46 19.80 0.85
C VAL A 226 9.58 18.72 0.25
N TYR A 227 8.27 18.97 0.21
CA TYR A 227 7.27 18.11 -0.40
C TYR A 227 6.73 18.81 -1.64
N THR A 228 6.93 18.21 -2.82
CA THR A 228 6.49 18.79 -4.10
C THR A 228 5.57 17.82 -4.82
N LEU A 229 4.30 18.21 -4.97
CA LEU A 229 3.29 17.49 -5.73
C LEU A 229 3.24 18.04 -7.16
N SER A 230 3.62 17.22 -8.13
CA SER A 230 3.54 17.51 -9.56
C SER A 230 2.31 16.80 -10.14
N ILE A 231 1.31 17.58 -10.57
CA ILE A 231 0.04 17.11 -11.13
C ILE A 231 0.12 17.24 -12.65
N PRO A 232 0.19 16.13 -13.42
CA PRO A 232 0.35 16.21 -14.87
C PRO A 232 -0.91 16.72 -15.58
N ALA A 233 -0.73 17.27 -16.79
CA ALA A 233 -1.84 17.73 -17.62
C ALA A 233 -2.80 16.57 -17.95
N GLY A 234 -4.09 16.78 -17.74
CA GLY A 234 -5.13 15.74 -17.87
C GLY A 234 -5.17 14.73 -16.71
N ALA A 235 -4.57 15.02 -15.56
CA ALA A 235 -4.74 14.22 -14.34
C ALA A 235 -6.07 14.48 -13.61
N ILE A 236 -6.72 15.61 -13.90
CA ILE A 236 -8.00 16.06 -13.36
C ILE A 236 -8.81 16.73 -14.48
N SER A 237 -10.14 16.65 -14.39
CA SER A 237 -11.06 17.20 -15.40
C SER A 237 -11.61 18.59 -15.06
N GLU A 238 -11.45 19.07 -13.84
CA GLU A 238 -11.95 20.36 -13.33
C GLU A 238 -10.90 21.07 -12.47
N ASP A 239 -11.15 22.34 -12.13
CA ASP A 239 -10.26 23.15 -11.28
C ASP A 239 -10.47 22.79 -9.79
N VAL A 240 -9.38 22.42 -9.10
CA VAL A 240 -9.40 21.95 -7.71
C VAL A 240 -8.41 22.72 -6.85
N LEU A 241 -8.88 23.25 -5.72
CA LEU A 241 -8.03 23.85 -4.68
C LEU A 241 -7.35 22.75 -3.84
N PHE A 242 -6.18 22.30 -4.28
CA PHE A 242 -5.36 21.39 -3.49
C PHE A 242 -4.66 22.14 -2.36
N THR A 243 -4.45 21.46 -1.23
CA THR A 243 -3.69 21.96 -0.09
C THR A 243 -2.69 20.91 0.38
N LEU A 244 -1.41 21.29 0.44
CA LEU A 244 -0.34 20.50 1.05
C LEU A 244 -0.08 21.02 2.46
N SER A 245 -0.17 20.15 3.47
CA SER A 245 0.12 20.50 4.88
C SER A 245 1.14 19.53 5.48
N PRO A 246 2.34 19.95 5.91
CA PRO A 246 3.32 19.06 6.54
C PRO A 246 2.83 18.42 7.85
N VAL A 247 3.34 17.22 8.10
CA VAL A 247 3.05 16.40 9.28
C VAL A 247 4.29 16.42 10.17
N ALA A 248 4.13 16.87 11.42
CA ALA A 248 5.25 17.05 12.36
C ALA A 248 5.69 15.75 13.03
N ASN A 249 4.76 14.84 13.31
CA ASN A 249 5.03 13.53 13.92
C ASN A 249 3.94 12.52 13.54
N ILE A 250 4.27 11.24 13.57
CA ILE A 250 3.31 10.13 13.47
C ILE A 250 3.62 9.09 14.54
N GLU A 251 2.66 8.84 15.43
CA GLU A 251 2.75 7.81 16.45
C GLU A 251 2.31 6.44 15.90
N GLY A 252 3.00 5.37 16.33
CA GLY A 252 2.70 4.00 15.92
C GLY A 252 3.49 3.46 14.71
N ILE A 253 4.41 4.24 14.12
CA ILE A 253 5.24 3.77 12.99
C ILE A 253 6.08 2.54 13.42
N PRO A 254 6.01 1.41 12.67
CA PRO A 254 6.63 0.14 13.06
C PRO A 254 8.13 0.01 12.67
N PHE A 255 8.89 1.12 12.62
CA PHE A 255 10.27 1.16 12.12
C PHE A 255 11.23 1.90 13.06
N SER A 256 12.36 1.27 13.38
CA SER A 256 13.37 1.80 14.30
C SER A 256 14.17 2.99 13.77
N GLY A 257 14.24 3.19 12.45
CA GLY A 257 14.85 4.38 11.83
C GLY A 257 13.94 5.61 11.84
N GLY A 258 12.68 5.48 12.28
CA GLY A 258 11.80 6.59 12.62
C GLY A 258 11.12 7.29 11.44
N PHE A 259 10.41 8.37 11.78
CA PHE A 259 9.68 9.24 10.84
C PHE A 259 10.65 10.25 10.22
N LEU A 260 10.73 10.28 8.89
CA LEU A 260 11.57 11.24 8.15
C LEU A 260 10.81 12.52 7.82
N GLY A 261 9.52 12.39 7.53
CA GLY A 261 8.63 13.49 7.17
C GLY A 261 7.35 12.99 6.51
N GLY A 262 6.37 13.87 6.37
CA GLY A 262 5.10 13.56 5.74
C GLY A 262 4.29 14.80 5.39
N VAL A 263 3.31 14.62 4.52
CA VAL A 263 2.43 15.65 4.02
C VAL A 263 1.02 15.11 3.90
N GLN A 264 0.06 15.93 4.31
CA GLN A 264 -1.35 15.74 4.05
C GLN A 264 -1.69 16.42 2.72
N ILE A 265 -2.28 15.67 1.78
CA ILE A 265 -2.83 16.20 0.53
C ILE A 265 -4.35 16.26 0.65
N ASP A 266 -4.90 17.46 0.77
CA ASP A 266 -6.34 17.74 0.73
C ASP A 266 -6.73 18.39 -0.62
N PRO A 267 -7.98 18.22 -1.11
CA PRO A 267 -9.04 17.37 -0.56
C PRO A 267 -8.67 15.88 -0.65
N ARG A 268 -9.01 15.08 0.36
CA ARG A 268 -8.75 13.63 0.38
C ARG A 268 -9.62 12.89 -0.63
N GLY A 269 -9.10 11.80 -1.17
CA GLY A 269 -9.85 10.86 -1.98
C GLY A 269 -10.14 11.27 -3.43
N ILE A 270 -9.52 12.34 -3.92
CA ILE A 270 -9.51 12.65 -5.35
C ILE A 270 -8.61 11.63 -6.04
N GLU A 271 -9.20 10.81 -6.92
CA GLU A 271 -8.45 9.93 -7.82
C GLU A 271 -7.97 10.73 -9.04
N PHE A 272 -6.69 10.63 -9.37
CA PHE A 272 -6.10 11.25 -10.56
C PHE A 272 -6.23 10.32 -11.76
N ASP A 273 -6.70 10.81 -12.90
CA ASP A 273 -6.78 10.07 -14.18
C ASP A 273 -5.38 9.57 -14.60
N VAL A 274 -4.39 10.47 -14.51
CA VAL A 274 -2.96 10.19 -14.67
C VAL A 274 -2.30 10.43 -13.30
N PRO A 275 -1.65 9.41 -12.68
CA PRO A 275 -1.06 9.56 -11.35
C PRO A 275 -0.14 10.77 -11.21
N ALA A 276 -0.38 11.58 -10.18
CA ALA A 276 0.50 12.67 -9.79
C ALA A 276 1.80 12.11 -9.19
N LEU A 277 2.85 12.93 -9.16
CA LEU A 277 4.15 12.58 -8.58
C LEU A 277 4.41 13.41 -7.32
N LEU A 278 4.51 12.75 -6.17
CA LEU A 278 4.96 13.40 -4.94
C LEU A 278 6.47 13.16 -4.78
N THR A 279 7.25 14.24 -4.89
CA THR A 279 8.67 14.23 -4.54
C THR A 279 8.83 14.58 -3.05
N PHE A 280 9.67 13.82 -2.37
CA PHE A 280 10.26 14.19 -1.08
C PHE A 280 11.72 14.59 -1.30
N GLU A 281 12.13 15.75 -0.77
CA GLU A 281 13.53 16.17 -0.72
C GLU A 281 13.95 16.35 0.73
N ILE A 282 14.59 15.33 1.30
CA ILE A 282 15.08 15.30 2.68
C ILE A 282 16.42 16.04 2.78
N PRO A 283 16.64 16.93 3.76
CA PRO A 283 17.93 17.56 3.97
C PRO A 283 19.00 16.53 4.36
N GLN A 284 20.17 16.62 3.72
CA GLN A 284 21.33 15.76 4.00
C GLN A 284 22.04 16.18 5.30
N THR A 285 21.36 15.99 6.44
CA THR A 285 21.81 16.41 7.79
C THR A 285 22.20 15.26 8.72
N GLU A 286 21.99 14.00 8.30
CA GLU A 286 22.42 12.80 9.03
C GLU A 286 23.29 11.91 8.13
N GLU A 287 24.28 11.22 8.70
CA GLU A 287 24.97 10.15 7.96
C GLU A 287 24.01 8.95 7.77
N PRO A 288 24.00 8.31 6.58
CA PRO A 288 23.19 7.12 6.35
C PRO A 288 23.51 6.00 7.34
N GLN A 289 22.50 5.52 8.08
CA GLN A 289 22.68 4.38 8.98
C GLN A 289 22.88 3.09 8.14
N PRO A 290 23.89 2.27 8.47
CA PRO A 290 24.17 1.04 7.71
C PRO A 290 22.97 0.09 7.74
N ASP A 291 22.77 -0.61 6.61
CA ASP A 291 21.68 -1.57 6.39
C ASP A 291 20.25 -1.01 6.54
N THR A 292 20.10 0.33 6.48
CA THR A 292 18.80 1.01 6.45
C THR A 292 18.47 1.62 5.08
N PHE A 293 17.18 1.68 4.77
CA PHE A 293 16.62 2.24 3.54
C PHE A 293 15.50 3.22 3.89
N ASN A 294 15.34 4.27 3.08
CA ASN A 294 14.16 5.13 3.15
C ASN A 294 13.04 4.44 2.35
N ILE A 295 11.82 4.46 2.86
CA ILE A 295 10.62 3.94 2.16
C ILE A 295 9.48 4.93 2.30
N ALA A 296 8.59 4.95 1.30
CA ALA A 296 7.35 5.71 1.37
C ALA A 296 6.25 4.90 2.06
N PHE A 297 5.26 5.61 2.61
CA PHE A 297 4.04 5.01 3.14
C PHE A 297 2.83 5.91 2.94
N GLY A 298 1.66 5.28 2.84
CA GLY A 298 0.37 5.93 2.92
C GLY A 298 -0.32 5.62 4.24
N TYR A 299 -1.24 6.51 4.63
CA TYR A 299 -2.19 6.28 5.72
C TYR A 299 -3.42 7.17 5.53
N GLY A 300 -4.50 6.90 6.26
CA GLY A 300 -5.74 7.65 6.14
C GLY A 300 -6.62 7.20 4.97
N ASN A 301 -7.80 7.81 4.86
CA ASN A 301 -8.78 7.50 3.81
C ASN A 301 -8.22 7.69 2.39
N VAL A 302 -8.49 6.71 1.52
CA VAL A 302 -8.11 6.69 0.10
C VAL A 302 -9.40 6.52 -0.73
N GLY A 303 -9.85 7.60 -1.33
CA GLY A 303 -11.12 7.64 -2.08
C GLY A 303 -12.35 7.59 -1.15
N GLU A 304 -13.45 7.04 -1.66
CA GLU A 304 -14.64 6.72 -0.86
C GLU A 304 -14.41 5.62 0.18
N VAL A 305 -13.29 4.89 0.08
CA VAL A 305 -12.95 3.80 1.01
C VAL A 305 -12.46 4.42 2.32
N ASN A 306 -13.30 4.33 3.34
CA ASN A 306 -12.92 4.60 4.73
C ASN A 306 -12.03 3.47 5.25
N LEU A 307 -10.75 3.49 4.85
CA LEU A 307 -9.69 2.64 5.40
C LEU A 307 -9.35 3.02 6.86
N GLY A 308 -9.83 4.18 7.34
CA GLY A 308 -9.43 4.71 8.64
C GLY A 308 -7.98 5.14 8.63
N GLU A 309 -7.28 4.98 9.75
CA GLU A 309 -5.85 5.31 9.91
C GLU A 309 -4.90 4.19 9.40
N GLU A 310 -5.38 3.28 8.53
CA GLU A 310 -4.63 2.11 8.02
C GLU A 310 -3.32 2.54 7.34
N PHE A 311 -2.20 2.14 7.95
CA PHE A 311 -0.84 2.37 7.47
C PHE A 311 -0.42 1.26 6.50
N TYR A 312 0.19 1.65 5.38
CA TYR A 312 0.72 0.72 4.38
C TYR A 312 1.96 1.27 3.68
N LEU A 313 2.87 0.38 3.30
CA LEU A 313 4.07 0.74 2.54
C LEU A 313 3.74 1.06 1.07
N GLU A 314 4.37 2.10 0.52
CA GLU A 314 4.26 2.48 -0.89
C GLU A 314 5.61 2.36 -1.62
N PRO A 315 5.62 1.89 -2.89
CA PRO A 315 6.83 1.75 -3.66
C PRO A 315 7.38 3.11 -4.12
N ILE A 316 8.70 3.27 -4.01
CA ILE A 316 9.44 4.44 -4.49
C ILE A 316 9.75 4.29 -5.99
N LEU A 317 9.65 5.38 -6.75
CA LEU A 317 10.23 5.45 -8.09
C LEU A 317 11.75 5.67 -7.99
N ILE A 318 12.50 4.74 -8.56
CA ILE A 318 13.94 4.85 -8.75
C ILE A 318 14.18 5.49 -10.12
N ASN A 319 14.51 6.79 -10.14
CA ASN A 319 14.74 7.54 -11.38
C ASN A 319 16.05 7.11 -12.07
N GLU A 320 16.16 7.36 -13.39
CA GLU A 320 17.37 7.04 -14.17
C GLU A 320 18.65 7.69 -13.64
N ASP A 321 18.55 8.87 -12.99
CA ASP A 321 19.67 9.53 -12.33
C ASP A 321 20.31 8.65 -11.24
N GLY A 322 19.50 7.91 -10.47
CA GLY A 322 19.97 6.95 -9.48
C GLY A 322 20.48 5.64 -10.11
N LEU A 323 19.93 5.25 -11.28
CA LEU A 323 20.42 4.10 -12.03
C LEU A 323 21.81 4.36 -12.65
N SER A 324 22.16 5.60 -12.98
CA SER A 324 23.50 5.93 -13.49
C SER A 324 24.61 5.81 -12.44
N GLU A 325 24.29 5.88 -11.15
CA GLU A 325 25.25 5.66 -10.05
C GLU A 325 25.35 4.17 -9.67
N VAL A 326 24.28 3.40 -9.89
CA VAL A 326 24.20 1.95 -9.58
C VAL A 326 24.70 1.06 -10.72
N ILE A 327 24.46 1.41 -12.00
CA ILE A 327 24.78 0.53 -13.15
C ILE A 327 26.22 0.76 -13.65
N GLY A 328 27.17 0.28 -12.85
CA GLY A 328 28.58 0.16 -13.24
C GLY A 328 28.82 -0.90 -14.32
N HIS A 329 28.73 -0.51 -15.60
CA HIS A 329 29.34 -1.19 -16.76
C HIS A 329 29.20 -2.73 -16.86
N GLY A 330 28.00 -3.20 -17.23
CA GLY A 330 27.89 -4.33 -18.17
C GLY A 330 27.40 -5.69 -17.65
N GLY A 331 26.18 -6.05 -18.07
CA GLY A 331 25.90 -7.38 -18.64
C GLY A 331 25.95 -8.59 -17.69
N LYS A 332 25.07 -8.62 -16.68
CA LYS A 332 24.54 -9.86 -16.08
C LYS A 332 23.22 -9.57 -15.36
N LEU A 333 22.39 -10.59 -15.15
CA LEU A 333 21.23 -10.55 -14.25
C LEU A 333 21.70 -10.61 -12.78
N ALA A 334 22.52 -9.64 -12.39
CA ALA A 334 22.96 -9.44 -11.03
C ALA A 334 22.09 -8.36 -10.38
N SER A 335 21.68 -8.63 -9.15
CA SER A 335 20.97 -7.72 -8.26
C SER A 335 21.49 -6.28 -8.30
N SER A 336 20.70 -5.35 -8.84
CA SER A 336 20.86 -3.90 -8.62
C SER A 336 20.44 -3.60 -7.19
N SER A 337 21.36 -3.83 -6.24
CA SER A 337 21.08 -3.83 -4.81
C SER A 337 20.66 -2.46 -4.29
N ALA A 338 19.72 -2.49 -3.34
CA ALA A 338 19.02 -1.46 -2.55
C ALA A 338 19.74 -0.13 -2.13
N GLN A 339 21.00 0.10 -2.48
CA GLN A 339 21.77 1.31 -2.20
C GLN A 339 21.08 2.59 -2.71
N GLY A 340 20.36 2.51 -3.84
CA GLY A 340 19.58 3.62 -4.41
C GLY A 340 18.36 4.07 -3.60
N LEU A 341 18.03 3.43 -2.47
CA LEU A 341 16.94 3.81 -1.57
C LEU A 341 17.40 4.64 -0.35
N SER A 342 18.69 4.96 -0.25
CA SER A 342 19.22 5.87 0.79
C SER A 342 19.42 7.30 0.27
N THR A 343 18.72 7.68 -0.81
CA THR A 343 18.77 9.02 -1.38
C THR A 343 18.00 10.03 -0.53
N SER A 344 18.44 11.29 -0.55
CA SER A 344 17.65 12.42 -0.03
C SER A 344 16.40 12.71 -0.88
N ARG A 345 16.47 12.42 -2.19
CA ARG A 345 15.36 12.61 -3.13
C ARG A 345 14.78 11.27 -3.55
N PHE A 346 13.47 11.12 -3.38
CA PHE A 346 12.69 10.00 -3.94
C PHE A 346 11.30 10.49 -4.33
N VAL A 347 10.64 9.75 -5.21
CA VAL A 347 9.35 10.12 -5.82
C VAL A 347 8.35 8.99 -5.65
N VAL A 348 7.08 9.32 -5.41
CA VAL A 348 5.98 8.37 -5.19
C VAL A 348 4.85 8.65 -6.19
N LYS A 349 4.25 7.60 -6.77
CA LYS A 349 3.06 7.71 -7.63
C LYS A 349 1.81 7.92 -6.77
N VAL A 350 1.28 9.14 -6.72
CA VAL A 350 0.01 9.45 -6.05
C VAL A 350 -1.13 9.22 -7.05
N LYS A 351 -1.75 8.04 -7.00
CA LYS A 351 -2.98 7.74 -7.76
C LYS A 351 -4.22 8.38 -7.13
N THR A 352 -4.23 8.56 -5.81
CA THR A 352 -5.36 9.14 -5.06
C THR A 352 -4.83 10.02 -3.93
N THR A 353 -5.41 11.20 -3.72
CA THR A 353 -5.01 12.12 -2.64
C THR A 353 -5.32 11.56 -1.25
N GLY A 354 -4.48 11.90 -0.28
CA GLY A 354 -4.58 11.46 1.11
C GLY A 354 -3.32 11.82 1.89
N SER A 355 -3.11 11.16 3.04
CA SER A 355 -1.90 11.36 3.82
C SER A 355 -0.74 10.52 3.25
N ARG A 356 0.47 11.10 3.19
CA ARG A 356 1.69 10.42 2.73
C ARG A 356 2.87 10.75 3.63
N GLY A 357 3.80 9.81 3.74
CA GLY A 357 5.00 9.99 4.54
C GLY A 357 6.17 9.12 4.10
N ALA A 358 7.29 9.33 4.78
CA ALA A 358 8.51 8.57 4.59
C ALA A 358 9.12 8.17 5.93
N THR A 359 9.69 6.97 5.97
CA THR A 359 10.29 6.36 7.16
C THR A 359 11.56 5.64 6.79
N ARG A 360 12.47 5.48 7.76
CA ARG A 360 13.71 4.73 7.61
C ARG A 360 13.62 3.43 8.40
N GLY A 361 14.13 2.34 7.82
CA GLY A 361 14.12 1.03 8.45
C GLY A 361 15.01 0.02 7.73
N THR A 362 15.17 -1.16 8.32
CA THR A 362 15.90 -2.28 7.73
C THR A 362 14.99 -3.14 6.85
N ALA A 363 15.58 -3.83 5.87
CA ALA A 363 14.86 -4.82 5.05
C ALA A 363 14.14 -5.91 5.88
N ARG A 364 14.61 -6.18 7.11
CA ARG A 364 13.95 -7.09 8.05
C ARG A 364 12.65 -6.50 8.61
N GLU A 365 12.60 -5.22 8.94
CA GLU A 365 11.40 -4.59 9.47
C GLU A 365 10.33 -4.46 8.39
N PHE A 366 10.69 -4.03 7.17
CA PHE A 366 9.74 -3.98 6.05
C PHE A 366 9.14 -5.36 5.75
N ARG A 367 9.97 -6.41 5.76
CA ARG A 367 9.52 -7.80 5.71
C ARG A 367 8.52 -8.15 6.82
N MET A 368 8.81 -7.81 8.08
CA MET A 368 7.94 -8.13 9.22
C MET A 368 6.60 -7.40 9.15
N VAL A 369 6.58 -6.15 8.69
CA VAL A 369 5.33 -5.36 8.54
C VAL A 369 4.45 -5.99 7.47
N VAL A 370 4.95 -6.20 6.25
CA VAL A 370 4.14 -6.84 5.19
C VAL A 370 3.68 -8.24 5.62
N GLU A 371 4.51 -9.02 6.32
CA GLU A 371 4.13 -10.38 6.74
C GLU A 371 3.13 -10.46 7.90
N SER A 372 3.19 -9.53 8.86
CA SER A 372 2.39 -9.63 10.11
C SER A 372 1.22 -8.66 10.20
N THR A 373 1.22 -7.60 9.39
CA THR A 373 0.14 -6.61 9.35
C THR A 373 -0.39 -6.36 7.94
N PRO A 374 -0.83 -7.40 7.21
CA PRO A 374 -1.31 -7.27 5.83
C PRO A 374 -2.53 -6.36 5.74
N SER A 375 -2.53 -5.47 4.73
CA SER A 375 -3.64 -4.56 4.45
C SER A 375 -4.97 -5.28 4.19
N SER A 376 -6.07 -4.59 4.56
CA SER A 376 -7.45 -4.92 4.18
C SER A 376 -7.64 -5.12 2.67
N THR A 377 -6.90 -4.37 1.85
CA THR A 377 -7.14 -4.22 0.42
C THR A 377 -6.06 -4.91 -0.41
N GLU A 378 -6.45 -5.78 -1.35
CA GLU A 378 -5.50 -6.57 -2.16
C GLU A 378 -4.55 -5.70 -3.01
N TYR A 379 -5.05 -4.59 -3.56
CA TYR A 379 -4.23 -3.61 -4.27
C TYR A 379 -3.16 -2.99 -3.37
N ILE A 380 -3.49 -2.70 -2.12
CA ILE A 380 -2.54 -2.17 -1.14
C ILE A 380 -1.52 -3.25 -0.77
N ARG A 381 -1.95 -4.47 -0.41
CA ARG A 381 -1.03 -5.61 -0.16
C ARG A 381 -0.07 -5.86 -1.32
N PHE A 382 -0.49 -5.63 -2.56
CA PHE A 382 0.40 -5.71 -3.71
C PHE A 382 1.45 -4.59 -3.71
N ASN A 383 1.04 -3.33 -3.53
CA ASN A 383 1.97 -2.19 -3.41
C ASN A 383 2.96 -2.36 -2.25
N GLU A 384 2.51 -2.87 -1.11
CA GLU A 384 3.35 -3.22 0.05
C GLU A 384 4.40 -4.29 -0.31
N ARG A 385 4.00 -5.33 -1.06
CA ARG A 385 4.92 -6.37 -1.56
C ARG A 385 5.92 -5.82 -2.57
N ILE A 386 5.56 -4.86 -3.43
CA ILE A 386 6.56 -4.14 -4.25
C ILE A 386 7.52 -3.39 -3.33
N ALA A 387 7.00 -2.54 -2.43
CA ALA A 387 7.80 -1.66 -1.58
C ALA A 387 8.83 -2.45 -0.74
N ALA A 388 8.41 -3.54 -0.12
CA ALA A 388 9.33 -4.46 0.56
C ALA A 388 10.32 -5.12 -0.41
N SER A 389 9.89 -5.53 -1.62
CA SER A 389 10.78 -6.14 -2.62
C SER A 389 11.92 -5.22 -3.06
N GLN A 390 11.72 -3.89 -3.07
CA GLN A 390 12.76 -2.92 -3.43
C GLN A 390 13.94 -2.93 -2.43
N THR A 391 13.68 -3.29 -1.17
CA THR A 391 14.70 -3.48 -0.12
C THR A 391 15.31 -4.88 -0.10
N LEU A 392 14.92 -5.74 -1.04
CA LEU A 392 15.29 -7.15 -1.14
C LEU A 392 15.85 -7.48 -2.54
N VAL A 393 16.26 -8.73 -2.74
CA VAL A 393 16.71 -9.26 -4.04
C VAL A 393 15.69 -10.29 -4.53
N ALA A 394 14.45 -9.84 -4.77
CA ALA A 394 13.27 -10.73 -4.82
C ALA A 394 12.44 -10.66 -6.12
N ASN A 395 13.02 -10.22 -7.25
CA ASN A 395 12.30 -9.99 -8.51
C ASN A 395 11.52 -11.23 -9.05
N ALA A 396 12.03 -12.45 -8.80
CA ALA A 396 11.39 -13.67 -9.26
C ALA A 396 10.04 -13.95 -8.55
N SER A 397 9.89 -13.52 -7.29
CA SER A 397 8.66 -13.70 -6.50
C SER A 397 7.50 -12.87 -7.07
N LEU A 398 7.76 -11.65 -7.55
CA LEU A 398 6.78 -10.82 -8.25
C LEU A 398 6.38 -11.43 -9.61
N GLN A 399 7.32 -12.04 -10.34
CA GLN A 399 7.04 -12.74 -11.59
C GLN A 399 6.13 -13.96 -11.37
N LEU A 400 6.35 -14.71 -10.29
CA LEU A 400 5.49 -15.83 -9.88
C LEU A 400 4.09 -15.37 -9.45
N ASP A 401 3.97 -14.23 -8.76
CA ASP A 401 2.68 -13.68 -8.32
C ASP A 401 1.81 -13.20 -9.49
N LEU A 402 2.42 -12.49 -10.45
CA LEU A 402 1.76 -12.10 -11.69
C LEU A 402 1.31 -13.34 -12.46
N TYR A 403 2.18 -14.34 -12.62
CA TYR A 403 1.86 -15.58 -13.32
C TYR A 403 0.71 -16.38 -12.65
N ASN A 404 0.67 -16.44 -11.32
CA ASN A 404 -0.44 -17.01 -10.54
C ASN A 404 -1.77 -16.30 -10.84
N LYS A 405 -1.81 -14.96 -10.76
CA LYS A 405 -3.03 -14.17 -11.04
C LYS A 405 -3.51 -14.31 -12.48
N LEU A 406 -2.60 -14.27 -13.46
CA LEU A 406 -2.92 -14.50 -14.88
C LEU A 406 -3.49 -15.91 -15.11
N THR A 407 -2.95 -16.93 -14.43
CA THR A 407 -3.43 -18.31 -14.51
C THR A 407 -4.79 -18.50 -13.85
N ASN A 408 -5.03 -17.92 -12.67
CA ASN A 408 -6.34 -17.95 -12.00
C ASN A 408 -7.42 -17.16 -12.75
N MET A 409 -7.03 -16.12 -13.49
CA MET A 409 -7.91 -15.43 -14.43
C MET A 409 -8.27 -16.32 -15.64
N ARG A 410 -7.29 -16.96 -16.29
CA ARG A 410 -7.53 -17.94 -17.38
C ARG A 410 -8.41 -19.11 -16.92
N LEU A 411 -8.24 -19.60 -15.70
CA LEU A 411 -9.01 -20.72 -15.17
C LEU A 411 -10.49 -20.33 -14.98
N ARG A 412 -10.77 -19.15 -14.44
CA ARG A 412 -12.15 -18.64 -14.29
C ARG A 412 -12.84 -18.44 -15.64
N ASP A 413 -12.14 -17.84 -16.61
CA ASP A 413 -12.64 -17.67 -17.99
C ASP A 413 -12.98 -19.04 -18.64
N LYS A 414 -12.08 -20.02 -18.56
CA LYS A 414 -12.31 -21.40 -19.04
C LYS A 414 -13.49 -22.10 -18.35
N LEU A 415 -13.79 -21.76 -17.09
CA LEU A 415 -14.92 -22.30 -16.32
C LEU A 415 -16.24 -21.53 -16.56
N GLY A 416 -16.25 -20.52 -17.44
CA GLY A 416 -17.42 -19.69 -17.71
C GLY A 416 -17.73 -18.67 -16.60
N GLY A 417 -16.80 -18.47 -15.66
CA GLY A 417 -16.89 -17.42 -14.65
C GLY A 417 -16.54 -16.05 -15.25
N ALA A 418 -17.27 -15.01 -14.84
CA ALA A 418 -16.93 -13.65 -15.22
C ALA A 418 -15.54 -13.26 -14.68
N VAL A 419 -14.74 -12.63 -15.54
CA VAL A 419 -13.47 -12.00 -15.16
C VAL A 419 -13.78 -10.75 -14.35
N ASN A 420 -13.22 -10.65 -13.15
CA ASN A 420 -13.34 -9.44 -12.33
C ASN A 420 -12.44 -8.33 -12.92
N VAL A 421 -12.97 -7.11 -13.00
CA VAL A 421 -12.29 -5.97 -13.62
C VAL A 421 -11.16 -5.48 -12.72
N SER A 422 -11.39 -5.43 -11.41
CA SER A 422 -10.37 -5.18 -10.38
C SER A 422 -9.14 -6.09 -10.53
N ASP A 423 -9.31 -7.42 -10.67
CA ASP A 423 -8.20 -8.37 -10.83
C ASP A 423 -7.36 -8.06 -12.08
N LEU A 424 -8.01 -7.63 -13.16
CA LEU A 424 -7.37 -7.29 -14.42
C LEU A 424 -6.61 -5.94 -14.33
N LEU A 425 -7.18 -4.96 -13.62
CA LEU A 425 -6.53 -3.69 -13.32
C LEU A 425 -5.29 -3.89 -12.43
N ILE A 426 -5.38 -4.76 -11.41
CA ILE A 426 -4.24 -5.16 -10.58
C ILE A 426 -3.18 -5.83 -11.46
N ALA A 427 -3.53 -6.82 -12.28
CA ALA A 427 -2.57 -7.50 -13.16
C ALA A 427 -1.88 -6.57 -14.17
N GLN A 428 -2.55 -5.51 -14.64
CA GLN A 428 -1.93 -4.45 -15.44
C GLN A 428 -0.93 -3.60 -14.63
N ASP A 429 -1.25 -3.22 -13.39
CA ASP A 429 -0.35 -2.41 -12.56
C ASP A 429 0.84 -3.24 -12.04
N MET A 430 0.66 -4.54 -11.81
CA MET A 430 1.76 -5.47 -11.57
C MET A 430 2.76 -5.46 -12.73
N ALA A 431 2.27 -5.62 -13.96
CA ALA A 431 3.12 -5.63 -15.15
C ALA A 431 3.77 -4.26 -15.45
N ASP A 432 3.11 -3.15 -15.08
CA ASP A 432 3.66 -1.78 -15.17
C ASP A 432 4.77 -1.49 -14.14
N SER A 433 4.66 -2.07 -12.94
CA SER A 433 5.67 -1.95 -11.87
C SER A 433 6.88 -2.87 -12.07
N MET A 434 6.80 -3.85 -12.97
CA MET A 434 7.84 -4.85 -13.21
C MET A 434 8.69 -4.45 -14.43
N ASP A 435 9.62 -3.52 -14.19
CA ASP A 435 10.43 -2.77 -15.18
C ASP A 435 11.01 -3.58 -16.36
N ARG A 436 11.39 -4.85 -16.13
CA ARG A 436 11.36 -5.89 -17.18
C ARG A 436 10.79 -7.19 -16.64
N VAL A 437 9.50 -7.40 -16.83
CA VAL A 437 8.96 -8.75 -17.04
C VAL A 437 9.78 -9.41 -18.15
N GLY A 438 10.34 -10.60 -17.93
CA GLY A 438 11.20 -11.26 -18.93
C GLY A 438 10.44 -11.48 -20.25
N GLU A 439 11.08 -11.26 -21.40
CA GLU A 439 10.44 -11.08 -22.72
C GLU A 439 9.31 -12.09 -23.05
N LEU A 440 9.48 -13.36 -22.65
CA LEU A 440 8.48 -14.42 -22.79
C LEU A 440 7.21 -14.14 -21.96
N LEU A 441 7.36 -13.91 -20.65
CA LEU A 441 6.24 -13.50 -19.78
C LEU A 441 5.67 -12.14 -20.19
N PHE A 442 6.50 -11.19 -20.63
CA PHE A 442 6.03 -9.87 -21.07
C PHE A 442 5.04 -10.05 -22.22
N LYS A 443 5.44 -10.80 -23.26
CA LYS A 443 4.57 -11.07 -24.40
C LYS A 443 3.34 -11.87 -23.98
N GLU A 444 3.47 -12.91 -23.16
CA GLU A 444 2.32 -13.72 -22.74
C GLU A 444 1.33 -12.92 -21.87
N THR A 445 1.82 -11.99 -21.06
CA THR A 445 1.01 -11.05 -20.27
C THR A 445 0.29 -10.06 -21.18
N ILE A 446 0.98 -9.45 -22.15
CA ILE A 446 0.35 -8.61 -23.19
C ILE A 446 -0.71 -9.40 -23.97
N ASP A 447 -0.37 -10.61 -24.42
CA ASP A 447 -1.25 -11.50 -25.20
C ASP A 447 -2.56 -11.78 -24.42
N LEU A 448 -2.47 -12.08 -23.12
CA LEU A 448 -3.63 -12.36 -22.27
C LEU A 448 -4.41 -11.10 -21.86
N LEU A 449 -3.75 -10.08 -21.30
CA LEU A 449 -4.43 -8.88 -20.81
C LEU A 449 -5.13 -8.14 -21.95
N THR A 450 -4.57 -8.17 -23.16
CA THR A 450 -5.22 -7.68 -24.39
C THR A 450 -6.53 -8.42 -24.67
N GLU A 451 -6.51 -9.75 -24.65
CA GLU A 451 -7.71 -10.56 -24.92
C GLU A 451 -8.79 -10.36 -23.86
N MET A 452 -8.41 -10.38 -22.58
CA MET A 452 -9.34 -10.21 -21.46
C MET A 452 -9.95 -8.80 -21.45
N SER A 453 -9.16 -7.76 -21.76
CA SER A 453 -9.66 -6.39 -21.88
C SER A 453 -10.67 -6.27 -23.03
N TYR A 454 -10.38 -6.84 -24.20
CA TYR A 454 -11.30 -6.81 -25.34
C TYR A 454 -12.60 -7.57 -25.05
N ARG A 455 -12.52 -8.74 -24.41
CA ARG A 455 -13.71 -9.51 -24.01
C ARG A 455 -14.61 -8.70 -23.07
N LEU A 456 -14.05 -8.03 -22.05
CA LEU A 456 -14.81 -7.19 -21.12
C LEU A 456 -15.43 -5.97 -21.82
N LEU A 457 -14.63 -5.20 -22.56
CA LEU A 457 -15.07 -3.99 -23.28
C LEU A 457 -16.11 -4.28 -24.37
N LYS A 458 -16.12 -5.50 -24.92
CA LYS A 458 -17.11 -5.94 -25.93
C LYS A 458 -18.37 -6.55 -25.31
N ALA A 459 -18.25 -7.24 -24.16
CA ALA A 459 -19.39 -7.86 -23.47
C ALA A 459 -20.22 -6.84 -22.67
N ARG A 460 -19.63 -5.73 -22.26
CA ARG A 460 -20.23 -4.72 -21.38
C ARG A 460 -20.03 -3.33 -21.97
N LYS A 461 -21.07 -2.48 -21.91
CA LYS A 461 -20.97 -1.11 -22.42
C LYS A 461 -20.26 -0.21 -21.39
N PRO A 462 -19.44 0.76 -21.81
CA PRO A 462 -18.92 1.77 -20.91
C PRO A 462 -20.03 2.73 -20.47
N GLY A 463 -20.09 3.03 -19.16
CA GLY A 463 -21.12 3.83 -18.51
C GLY A 463 -20.73 4.21 -17.07
N CYS A 464 -21.49 5.08 -16.43
CA CYS A 464 -21.18 5.63 -15.09
C CYS A 464 -22.11 5.13 -13.97
N ASP A 465 -23.12 4.31 -14.29
CA ASP A 465 -24.26 4.07 -13.40
C ASP A 465 -23.94 3.05 -12.29
N THR A 466 -22.84 2.31 -12.43
CA THR A 466 -22.36 1.31 -11.45
C THR A 466 -20.84 1.31 -11.30
N LYS A 467 -20.34 0.89 -10.12
CA LYS A 467 -18.90 0.70 -9.85
C LYS A 467 -18.22 -0.20 -10.89
N GLU A 468 -18.90 -1.24 -11.36
CA GLU A 468 -18.32 -2.18 -12.33
C GLU A 468 -18.14 -1.52 -13.71
N GLU A 469 -19.06 -0.65 -14.14
CA GLU A 469 -18.91 0.13 -15.37
C GLU A 469 -17.83 1.23 -15.22
N ALA A 470 -17.69 1.82 -14.03
CA ALA A 470 -16.57 2.72 -13.70
C ALA A 470 -15.21 2.01 -13.83
N GLU A 471 -15.04 0.82 -13.25
CA GLU A 471 -13.82 0.00 -13.42
C GLU A 471 -13.55 -0.34 -14.90
N ILE A 472 -14.58 -0.59 -15.70
CA ILE A 472 -14.46 -0.86 -17.15
C ILE A 472 -14.01 0.37 -17.92
N MET A 473 -14.43 1.57 -17.52
CA MET A 473 -13.93 2.82 -18.10
C MET A 473 -12.50 3.14 -17.66
N VAL A 474 -12.09 2.83 -16.44
CA VAL A 474 -10.68 2.92 -16.02
C VAL A 474 -9.81 1.96 -16.85
N LEU A 475 -10.27 0.72 -17.03
CA LEU A 475 -9.62 -0.29 -17.88
C LEU A 475 -9.47 0.18 -19.33
N GLY A 476 -10.55 0.71 -19.92
CA GLY A 476 -10.54 1.23 -21.27
C GLY A 476 -9.72 2.52 -21.42
N GLY A 477 -9.80 3.44 -20.46
CA GLY A 477 -9.07 4.71 -20.44
C GLY A 477 -7.55 4.52 -20.44
N ARG A 478 -7.06 3.52 -19.69
CA ARG A 478 -5.66 3.06 -19.73
C ARG A 478 -5.19 2.62 -21.12
N LEU A 479 -6.10 2.12 -21.96
CA LEU A 479 -5.82 1.75 -23.36
C LEU A 479 -6.00 2.93 -24.33
N VAL A 480 -6.96 3.82 -24.10
CA VAL A 480 -7.15 5.04 -24.93
C VAL A 480 -5.93 5.97 -24.78
N ASN A 481 -5.60 6.36 -23.54
CA ASN A 481 -4.56 7.31 -23.21
C ASN A 481 -3.53 6.69 -22.25
N PRO A 482 -2.68 5.74 -22.69
CA PRO A 482 -1.58 5.26 -21.87
C PRO A 482 -0.65 6.43 -21.50
N PRO A 483 -0.31 6.63 -20.22
CA PRO A 483 0.36 7.83 -19.73
C PRO A 483 1.79 7.93 -20.28
N ARG A 484 2.15 9.10 -20.80
CA ARG A 484 3.49 9.37 -21.35
C ARG A 484 4.50 9.49 -20.21
N GLY A 485 5.49 8.60 -20.18
CA GLY A 485 6.50 8.52 -19.11
C GLY A 485 6.43 7.25 -18.27
N GLY A 486 5.39 6.43 -18.42
CA GLY A 486 5.43 5.01 -18.02
C GLY A 486 6.18 4.16 -19.06
N LEU A 487 6.76 3.04 -18.63
CA LEU A 487 7.55 2.14 -19.48
C LEU A 487 6.70 1.47 -20.58
N ASP A 488 7.39 0.80 -21.52
CA ASP A 488 6.83 0.25 -22.78
C ASP A 488 5.55 -0.59 -22.62
N PHE A 489 5.29 -1.19 -21.46
CA PHE A 489 4.17 -2.12 -21.23
C PHE A 489 2.79 -1.55 -21.62
N LYS A 490 2.40 -0.37 -21.11
CA LYS A 490 1.06 0.19 -21.37
C LYS A 490 0.87 0.62 -22.83
N ILE A 491 1.95 1.04 -23.48
CA ILE A 491 1.97 1.36 -24.92
C ILE A 491 1.86 0.07 -25.74
N ALA A 492 2.67 -0.95 -25.44
CA ALA A 492 2.62 -2.25 -26.10
C ALA A 492 1.27 -2.96 -25.93
N LEU A 493 0.59 -2.78 -24.79
CA LEU A 493 -0.73 -3.35 -24.52
C LEU A 493 -1.80 -2.74 -25.43
N ARG A 494 -1.86 -1.40 -25.53
CA ARG A 494 -2.74 -0.71 -26.49
C ARG A 494 -2.38 -1.09 -27.93
N ASP A 495 -1.10 -1.06 -28.28
CA ASP A 495 -0.67 -1.23 -29.66
C ASP A 495 -0.90 -2.66 -30.14
N ASP A 496 -0.78 -3.67 -29.28
CA ASP A 496 -1.22 -5.02 -29.61
C ASP A 496 -2.75 -5.15 -29.64
N PHE A 497 -3.49 -4.52 -28.72
CA PHE A 497 -4.97 -4.49 -28.77
C PHE A 497 -5.49 -3.95 -30.11
N ILE A 498 -4.96 -2.81 -30.58
CA ILE A 498 -5.34 -2.20 -31.86
C ILE A 498 -4.89 -3.08 -33.04
N LYS A 499 -3.71 -3.70 -32.96
CA LYS A 499 -3.18 -4.62 -33.98
C LYS A 499 -3.94 -5.96 -34.06
N ARG A 500 -4.45 -6.47 -32.94
CA ARG A 500 -5.16 -7.75 -32.80
C ARG A 500 -6.63 -7.65 -33.21
N TYR A 501 -7.29 -6.55 -32.85
CA TYR A 501 -8.73 -6.35 -33.08
C TYR A 501 -9.07 -5.30 -34.16
N GLY A 502 -8.06 -4.64 -34.73
CA GLY A 502 -8.21 -3.78 -35.90
C GLY A 502 -9.22 -2.65 -35.71
N GLU A 503 -10.09 -2.45 -36.70
CA GLU A 503 -11.12 -1.40 -36.65
C GLU A 503 -12.18 -1.64 -35.56
N GLU A 504 -12.47 -2.88 -35.17
CA GLU A 504 -13.40 -3.15 -34.05
C GLU A 504 -12.74 -2.77 -32.70
N GLY A 505 -11.46 -3.10 -32.52
CA GLY A 505 -10.67 -2.66 -31.37
C GLY A 505 -10.61 -1.14 -31.26
N LYS A 506 -10.37 -0.44 -32.38
CA LYS A 506 -10.43 1.02 -32.43
C LYS A 506 -11.82 1.53 -32.06
N GLN A 507 -12.89 0.99 -32.64
CA GLN A 507 -14.27 1.41 -32.37
C GLN A 507 -14.63 1.27 -30.88
N LEU A 508 -14.22 0.20 -30.21
CA LEU A 508 -14.41 0.03 -28.76
C LEU A 508 -13.66 1.11 -27.95
N LEU A 509 -12.40 1.40 -28.29
CA LEU A 509 -11.64 2.49 -27.64
C LEU A 509 -12.24 3.87 -27.93
N ASP A 510 -12.75 4.08 -29.14
CA ASP A 510 -13.49 5.26 -29.58
C ASP A 510 -14.82 5.44 -28.83
N GLU A 511 -15.51 4.35 -28.48
CA GLU A 511 -16.73 4.37 -27.66
C GLU A 511 -16.43 4.63 -26.18
N VAL A 512 -15.32 4.10 -25.66
CA VAL A 512 -14.80 4.40 -24.32
C VAL A 512 -14.41 5.87 -24.20
N ASP A 513 -13.61 6.43 -25.13
CA ASP A 513 -13.23 7.85 -25.11
C ASP A 513 -14.48 8.76 -25.13
N LYS A 514 -15.49 8.40 -25.94
CA LYS A 514 -16.79 9.09 -25.96
C LYS A 514 -17.62 8.86 -24.69
N ALA A 515 -17.40 7.78 -23.92
CA ALA A 515 -18.07 7.53 -22.65
C ALA A 515 -17.42 8.32 -21.51
N LEU A 516 -16.09 8.28 -21.40
CA LEU A 516 -15.28 9.08 -20.47
C LEU A 516 -15.68 10.58 -20.56
N ARG A 517 -15.76 11.14 -21.77
CA ARG A 517 -16.21 12.52 -22.01
C ARG A 517 -17.66 12.84 -21.65
N ARG A 518 -18.51 11.84 -21.40
CA ARG A 518 -19.91 12.00 -20.97
C ARG A 518 -20.09 11.72 -19.47
N CYS A 519 -19.06 11.20 -18.81
CA CYS A 519 -19.07 10.76 -17.43
C CYS A 519 -18.69 11.90 -16.47
N THR A 520 -19.54 12.92 -16.44
CA THR A 520 -19.42 14.07 -15.54
C THR A 520 -20.35 13.86 -14.34
N TYR A 521 -19.79 13.65 -13.14
CA TYR A 521 -20.56 13.35 -11.94
C TYR A 521 -21.05 14.65 -11.27
N GLU A 522 -22.36 14.95 -11.37
CA GLU A 522 -22.97 16.09 -10.65
C GLU A 522 -23.18 15.73 -9.16
N ILE A 523 -22.24 16.12 -8.30
CA ILE A 523 -22.31 15.85 -6.85
C ILE A 523 -23.36 16.76 -6.19
N GLN A 524 -24.59 16.27 -6.05
CA GLN A 524 -25.66 17.00 -5.33
C GLN A 524 -25.47 16.92 -3.80
N ILE A 525 -24.74 17.88 -3.24
CA ILE A 525 -24.55 18.05 -1.78
C ILE A 525 -25.86 18.53 -1.13
N GLY A 526 -26.73 17.60 -0.78
CA GLY A 526 -28.00 17.84 -0.09
C GLY A 526 -27.83 18.24 1.37
N SER A 527 -27.59 19.53 1.65
CA SER A 527 -27.54 20.05 3.01
C SER A 527 -28.94 20.28 3.61
N GLN A 528 -29.23 19.64 4.75
CA GLN A 528 -30.38 20.01 5.60
C GLN A 528 -29.90 20.75 6.84
N ILE A 529 -30.28 22.02 6.95
CA ILE A 529 -30.05 22.81 8.16
C ILE A 529 -31.22 22.56 9.13
N THR A 530 -31.08 21.56 9.99
CA THR A 530 -31.89 21.48 11.21
C THR A 530 -31.45 22.57 12.18
N ARG A 531 -32.41 23.37 12.64
CA ARG A 531 -32.18 24.47 13.57
C ARG A 531 -32.89 24.15 14.88
N ASP A 532 -32.10 23.81 15.89
CA ASP A 532 -32.54 23.68 17.29
C ASP A 532 -32.84 25.06 17.93
#